data_AF-A0A9E3A5J0-F1
#
_entry.id   AF-A0A9E3A5J0-F1
#
_cell.length_a   1.000
_cell.length_b   1.000
_cell.length_c   1.000
_cell.angle_alpha   90.00
_cell.angle_beta   90.00
_cell.angle_gamma   90.00
#
_symmetry.space_group_name_H-M   'P 1'
#
loop_
_entity.id
_entity.type
_entity.pdbx_description
1 polymer ?
#
loop_
_entity_poly.entity_id
_entity_poly.type
_entity_poly.pdbx_seq_one_letter_code
_entity_poly.pdbx_strand_id
1 'polypeptide(L)' 'IAGRAGARLSPIVEYSHLGLSPQQNVQWAVLDTFDMYSPAYDLPQTADTVRGWFTAPGFAHIEVFNGLNGVVGRGRRPLQ' A
#
# COMPACT_ATOMS: atom_id res chain seq x y z
N ILE A 1 10.15 28.19 7.49
CA ILE A 1 8.84 28.79 7.09
C ILE A 1 8.58 28.62 5.59
N ALA A 2 9.54 28.90 4.71
CA ALA A 2 9.36 28.76 3.25
C ALA A 2 9.15 27.32 2.71
N GLY A 3 9.76 26.29 3.32
CA GLY A 3 9.67 24.91 2.81
C GLY A 3 8.28 24.25 2.91
N ARG A 4 7.48 24.61 3.92
CA ARG A 4 6.14 24.03 4.15
C ARG A 4 5.06 24.54 3.18
N ALA A 5 5.22 25.75 2.65
CA ALA A 5 4.24 26.36 1.75
C ALA A 5 4.43 25.89 0.29
N GLY A 6 5.68 25.72 -0.16
CA GLY A 6 6.00 25.27 -1.52
C GLY A 6 5.67 23.80 -1.79
N ALA A 7 5.71 22.95 -0.77
CA ALA A 7 5.42 21.51 -0.91
C ALA A 7 4.02 21.21 -1.45
N ARG A 8 3.02 22.06 -1.20
CA ARG A 8 1.64 21.86 -1.69
C ARG A 8 1.45 22.17 -3.18
N LEU A 9 2.40 22.89 -3.79
CA LEU A 9 2.42 23.17 -5.23
C LEU A 9 3.28 22.15 -5.99
N SER A 10 4.13 21.42 -5.27
CA SER A 10 4.98 20.38 -5.83
C SER A 10 4.17 19.09 -5.95
N PRO A 11 4.21 18.39 -7.09
CA PRO A 11 3.59 17.07 -7.26
C PRO A 11 4.37 15.97 -6.51
N ILE A 12 4.96 16.29 -5.37
CA ILE A 12 5.81 15.40 -4.59
C ILE A 12 5.17 15.27 -3.23
N VAL A 13 4.99 14.03 -2.80
CA VAL A 13 4.49 13.71 -1.46
C VAL A 13 5.45 14.25 -0.40
N GLU A 14 4.93 14.79 0.71
CA GLU A 14 5.75 15.48 1.73
C GLU A 14 5.34 15.10 3.15
N TYR A 15 6.31 14.68 3.97
CA TYR A 15 6.10 14.09 5.29
C TYR A 15 6.87 14.77 6.45
N SER A 16 7.45 15.97 6.27
CA SER A 16 8.21 16.64 7.35
C SER A 16 7.37 16.94 8.59
N HIS A 17 6.05 16.94 8.45
CA HIS A 17 5.12 17.10 9.56
C HIS A 17 5.06 15.88 10.50
N LEU A 18 5.59 14.73 10.11
CA LEU A 18 5.61 13.50 10.90
C LEU A 18 6.83 13.37 11.84
N GLY A 19 7.73 14.37 11.85
CA GLY A 19 8.93 14.35 12.70
C GLY A 19 10.03 13.39 12.21
N LEU A 20 10.00 13.00 10.94
CA LEU A 20 11.01 12.16 10.30
C LEU A 20 12.36 12.88 10.19
N SER A 21 13.46 12.12 10.17
CA SER A 21 14.74 12.69 9.74
C SER A 21 14.65 13.18 8.29
N PRO A 22 15.45 14.18 7.88
CA PRO A 22 15.43 14.68 6.51
C PRO A 22 15.65 13.59 5.46
N GLN A 23 16.53 12.62 5.76
CA GLN A 23 16.81 11.51 4.87
C GLN A 23 15.62 10.56 4.72
N GLN A 24 14.95 10.20 5.81
CA GLN A 24 13.74 9.37 5.76
C GLN A 24 12.61 10.07 5.03
N ASN A 25 12.42 11.38 5.26
CA ASN A 25 11.41 12.17 4.56
C ASN A 25 11.63 12.11 3.04
N VAL A 26 12.87 12.24 2.58
CA VAL A 26 13.21 12.11 1.15
C VAL A 26 12.93 10.69 0.63
N GLN A 27 13.35 9.65 1.36
CA GLN A 27 13.13 8.27 0.94
C GLN A 27 11.64 7.95 0.76
N TRP A 28 10.81 8.36 1.73
CA TRP A 28 9.37 8.14 1.69
C TRP A 28 8.70 8.98 0.60
N ALA A 29 9.06 10.27 0.50
CA ALA A 29 8.55 11.15 -0.53
C ALA A 29 8.84 10.61 -1.94
N VAL A 30 10.05 10.08 -2.18
CA VAL A 30 10.41 9.50 -3.48
C VAL A 30 9.59 8.25 -3.77
N LEU A 31 9.49 7.32 -2.83
CA LEU A 31 8.76 6.06 -3.02
C LEU A 31 7.28 6.32 -3.29
N ASP A 32 6.63 7.15 -2.46
CA ASP A 32 5.19 7.37 -2.56
C ASP A 32 4.82 8.25 -3.76
N THR A 33 5.70 9.18 -4.15
CA THR A 33 5.51 9.95 -5.40
C THR A 33 5.62 9.02 -6.60
N PHE A 34 6.57 8.08 -6.60
CA PHE A 34 6.69 7.09 -7.66
C PHE A 34 5.43 6.23 -7.75
N ASP A 35 4.95 5.68 -6.62
CA ASP A 35 3.73 4.87 -6.56
C ASP A 35 2.49 5.66 -7.04
N MET A 36 2.36 6.93 -6.67
CA MET A 36 1.27 7.78 -7.14
C MET A 36 1.26 7.99 -8.67
N TYR A 37 2.44 7.98 -9.30
CA TYR A 37 2.61 8.21 -10.75
C TYR A 37 2.80 6.93 -11.58
N SER A 38 2.73 5.75 -10.96
CA SER A 38 2.86 4.47 -11.65
C SER A 38 1.53 3.67 -11.80
N PRO A 39 0.32 4.27 -11.89
CA PRO A 39 -0.94 3.50 -11.87
C PRO A 39 -1.11 2.59 -13.10
N ALA A 40 -0.43 2.90 -14.21
CA ALA A 40 -0.42 2.02 -15.39
C ALA A 40 0.27 0.67 -15.14
N TYR A 41 1.05 0.57 -14.06
CA TYR A 41 1.74 -0.64 -13.64
C TYR A 41 1.05 -1.36 -12.47
N ASP A 42 -0.04 -0.80 -11.94
CA ASP A 42 -0.86 -1.49 -10.94
C ASP A 42 -1.58 -2.67 -11.59
N LEU A 43 -1.44 -3.85 -10.98
CA LEU A 43 -2.09 -5.09 -11.43
C LEU A 43 -3.09 -5.57 -10.37
N PRO A 44 -4.26 -4.92 -10.23
CA PRO A 44 -5.23 -5.26 -9.20
C PRO A 44 -5.73 -6.69 -9.38
N GLN A 45 -5.91 -7.37 -8.26
CA GLN A 45 -6.39 -8.76 -8.23
C GLN A 45 -7.86 -8.80 -7.87
N THR A 46 -8.57 -9.80 -8.40
CA THR A 46 -9.98 -10.01 -8.05
C THR A 46 -10.11 -10.70 -6.70
N ALA A 47 -11.27 -10.54 -6.05
CA ALA A 47 -11.57 -11.26 -4.82
C ALA A 47 -11.47 -12.79 -4.99
N ASP A 48 -11.82 -13.31 -6.17
CA ASP A 48 -11.72 -14.73 -6.47
C ASP A 48 -10.25 -15.18 -6.63
N THR A 49 -9.41 -14.37 -7.26
CA THR A 49 -7.96 -14.61 -7.34
C THR A 49 -7.34 -14.67 -5.95
N VAL A 50 -7.66 -13.67 -5.10
CA VAL A 50 -7.16 -13.62 -3.72
C VAL A 50 -7.66 -14.83 -2.91
N ARG A 51 -8.93 -15.22 -3.06
CA ARG A 51 -9.47 -16.43 -2.43
C ARG A 51 -8.71 -17.68 -2.88
N GLY A 52 -8.37 -17.77 -4.16
CA GLY A 52 -7.55 -18.84 -4.74
C GLY A 52 -6.20 -19.02 -4.04
N TRP A 53 -5.54 -17.94 -3.63
CA TRP A 53 -4.27 -17.99 -2.91
C TRP A 53 -4.38 -18.65 -1.53
N PHE A 54 -5.54 -18.62 -0.89
CA PHE A 54 -5.77 -19.30 0.40
C PHE A 54 -6.29 -20.73 0.22
N THR A 55 -7.14 -20.98 -0.77
CA THR A 55 -7.71 -22.31 -1.01
C THR A 55 -6.66 -23.29 -1.54
N ALA A 56 -5.79 -22.86 -2.46
CA ALA A 56 -4.76 -23.71 -3.06
C ALA A 56 -3.79 -24.36 -2.04
N PRO A 57 -3.27 -23.64 -1.04
CA PRO A 57 -2.44 -24.24 0.01
C PRO A 57 -3.24 -24.88 1.17
N GLY A 58 -4.57 -24.97 1.08
CA GLY A 58 -5.41 -25.65 2.08
C GLY A 58 -5.64 -24.87 3.38
N PHE A 59 -5.71 -23.54 3.33
CA PHE A 59 -6.02 -22.74 4.52
C PHE A 59 -7.49 -22.93 4.95
N ALA A 60 -7.74 -22.76 6.25
CA ALA A 60 -9.07 -22.77 6.85
C ALA A 60 -9.50 -21.34 7.24
N HIS A 61 -10.80 -21.16 7.52
CA HIS A 61 -11.36 -19.86 7.94
C HIS A 61 -11.00 -18.70 6.99
N ILE A 62 -11.20 -18.92 5.68
CA ILE A 62 -10.83 -17.95 4.64
C ILE A 62 -11.90 -16.86 4.55
N GLU A 63 -11.47 -15.61 4.71
CA GLU A 63 -12.30 -14.42 4.52
C GLU A 63 -11.63 -13.52 3.47
N VAL A 64 -12.40 -13.12 2.46
CA VAL A 64 -11.96 -12.18 1.43
C VAL A 64 -13.03 -11.09 1.28
N PHE A 65 -12.63 -9.84 1.40
CA PHE A 65 -13.53 -8.69 1.38
C PHE A 65 -12.83 -7.44 0.83
N ASN A 66 -13.62 -6.46 0.40
CA ASN A 66 -13.11 -5.15 -0.03
C ASN A 66 -12.74 -4.32 1.21
N GLY A 67 -11.46 -3.96 1.34
CA GLY A 67 -10.95 -3.03 2.34
C GLY A 67 -10.79 -1.61 1.78
N LEU A 68 -10.15 -0.75 2.57
CA LEU A 68 -9.93 0.66 2.21
C LEU A 68 -9.00 0.84 1.00
N ASN A 69 -8.02 -0.05 0.85
CA ASN A 69 -6.96 0.05 -0.18
C ASN A 69 -6.96 -1.17 -1.14
N GLY A 70 -8.12 -1.80 -1.36
CA GLY A 70 -8.26 -2.96 -2.25
C GLY A 70 -8.74 -4.22 -1.54
N VAL A 71 -8.51 -5.38 -2.16
CA VAL A 71 -9.00 -6.67 -1.67
C VAL A 71 -8.13 -7.16 -0.51
N VAL A 72 -8.75 -7.43 0.63
CA VAL A 72 -8.11 -8.01 1.81
C VAL A 72 -8.49 -9.48 1.91
N GLY A 73 -7.49 -10.35 2.06
CA GLY A 73 -7.69 -11.77 2.34
C GLY A 73 -7.03 -12.17 3.66
N ARG A 74 -7.72 -12.99 4.46
CA ARG A 74 -7.16 -13.63 5.66
C ARG A 74 -7.60 -15.08 5.77
N GLY A 75 -6.74 -15.91 6.34
CA GLY A 75 -7.01 -17.33 6.57
C GLY A 75 -6.04 -17.91 7.60
N ARG A 76 -6.36 -19.08 8.16
CA ARG A 76 -5.53 -19.81 9.12
C ARG A 76 -4.94 -21.05 8.46
N ARG A 77 -3.62 -21.20 8.51
CA ARG A 77 -2.98 -22.45 8.13
C ARG A 77 -3.29 -23.52 9.20
N PRO A 78 -3.83 -24.69 8.84
CA PRO A 78 -3.97 -25.79 9.78
C PRO A 78 -2.59 -26.15 10.36
N LEU A 79 -2.51 -26.38 11.66
CA LEU A 79 -1.32 -26.98 12.27
C LEU A 79 -1.18 -28.39 11.69
N GLN A 80 -0.05 -28.68 11.06
CA GLN A 80 0.29 -30.02 10.59
C GLN A 80 0.59 -30.94 11.77
#